data_AF-A0A2J0L2N4-F1
#
_entry.id   AF-A0A2J0L2N4-F1
#
_cell.length_a   1.000
_cell.length_b   1.000
_cell.length_c   1.000
_cell.angle_alpha   90.00
_cell.angle_beta   90.00
_cell.angle_gamma   90.00
#
_symmetry.space_group_name_H-M   'P 1'
#
loop_
_entity.id
_entity.type
_entity.pdbx_description
1 polymer ?
#
loop_
_entity_poly.entity_id
_entity_poly.type
_entity_poly.pdbx_seq_one_letter_code
_entity_poly.pdbx_strand_id
1 'polypeptide(L)'
;MRRIISIAGVLVLCCILYFVVFAERACANNISVSNAIVGPQNSSTDVMVMQFDISWSNSWRDSDNYDAAWVFLKYSTDGGTTWSHATLKTSGANPADCNIGSGTVIDIIVPTDKKGAFLQRAANGTGALSTTSVQLTWDYGTDITASTKDTDAALAIIKVMAIEMVYIPTGSFSVGSGGSETSAFYTYPTTTTIYTIGSEGAITVGTENGNLYYASTTYGGDQTGPIPANFPKGYSAFYIMKYEASQGQYRDFLNTL
;
A
#
# COMPACT_ATOMS: atom_id res chain seq x y z
N MET A 1 -13.49 -15.55 57.51
CA MET A 1 -14.15 -14.87 56.37
C MET A 1 -13.81 -15.59 55.08
N ARG A 2 -14.69 -16.46 54.58
CA ARG A 2 -14.54 -17.05 53.23
C ARG A 2 -15.00 -15.98 52.23
N ARG A 3 -14.07 -15.42 51.45
CA ARG A 3 -14.42 -14.52 50.35
C ARG A 3 -15.09 -15.36 49.26
N ILE A 4 -16.40 -15.16 49.07
CA ILE A 4 -17.17 -15.73 47.97
C ILE A 4 -16.74 -14.97 46.71
N ILE A 5 -15.96 -15.62 45.85
CA ILE A 5 -15.68 -15.10 44.51
C ILE A 5 -16.98 -15.28 43.71
N SER A 6 -17.56 -14.19 43.20
CA SER A 6 -18.77 -14.26 42.41
C SER A 6 -18.50 -14.96 41.08
N ILE A 7 -19.46 -15.74 40.59
CA ILE A 7 -19.39 -16.43 39.28
C ILE A 7 -19.09 -15.42 38.15
N ALA A 8 -19.60 -14.19 38.26
CA ALA A 8 -19.30 -13.10 37.35
C ALA A 8 -17.80 -12.71 37.34
N GLY A 9 -17.15 -12.67 38.51
CA GLY A 9 -15.72 -12.38 38.61
C GLY A 9 -14.84 -13.47 37.99
N VAL A 10 -15.25 -14.74 38.11
CA VAL A 10 -14.56 -15.87 37.46
C VAL A 10 -14.73 -15.81 35.94
N LEU A 11 -15.92 -15.50 35.45
CA LEU A 11 -16.20 -15.34 34.01
C LEU A 11 -15.41 -14.20 33.38
N VAL A 12 -15.35 -13.03 34.03
CA VAL A 12 -14.56 -11.88 33.54
C VAL A 12 -13.07 -12.24 33.49
N LEU A 13 -12.55 -12.90 34.52
CA LEU A 13 -11.14 -13.35 34.56
C LEU A 13 -10.85 -14.39 33.46
N CYS A 14 -11.75 -15.34 33.22
CA CYS A 14 -11.64 -16.32 32.14
C CYS A 14 -11.68 -15.67 30.75
N CYS A 15 -12.53 -14.65 30.53
CA CYS A 15 -12.55 -13.88 29.29
C CYS A 15 -11.22 -13.12 29.06
N ILE A 16 -10.67 -12.48 30.11
CA ILE A 16 -9.38 -11.79 30.02
C ILE A 16 -8.24 -12.78 29.71
N LEU A 17 -8.20 -13.93 30.38
CA LEU A 17 -7.22 -14.99 30.13
C LEU A 17 -7.35 -15.57 28.72
N TYR A 18 -8.57 -15.72 28.20
CA TYR A 18 -8.81 -16.15 26.82
C TYR A 18 -8.22 -15.16 25.81
N PHE A 19 -8.46 -13.84 25.98
CA PHE A 19 -7.87 -12.83 25.11
C PHE A 19 -6.34 -12.72 25.20
N VAL A 20 -5.74 -13.01 26.36
CA VAL A 20 -4.28 -13.00 26.54
C VAL A 20 -3.62 -14.25 25.91
N VAL A 21 -4.28 -15.41 25.96
CA VAL A 21 -3.74 -16.68 25.42
C VAL A 21 -3.94 -16.79 23.90
N PHE A 22 -4.98 -16.17 23.36
CA PHE A 22 -5.27 -16.11 21.92
C PHE A 22 -4.86 -14.77 21.28
N ALA A 23 -3.99 -14.00 21.93
CA ALA A 23 -3.29 -12.90 21.27
C ALA A 23 -2.30 -13.51 20.26
N GLU A 24 -2.82 -13.87 19.09
CA GLU A 24 -1.97 -14.19 17.95
C GLU A 24 -1.03 -13.01 17.76
N ARG A 25 0.27 -13.31 17.65
CA ARG A 25 1.26 -12.33 17.25
C ARG A 25 0.91 -11.95 15.82
N ALA A 26 0.09 -10.92 15.66
CA ALA A 26 0.03 -10.24 14.39
C ALA A 26 1.47 -9.86 14.08
N CYS A 27 2.04 -10.40 13.00
CA CYS A 27 3.32 -9.97 12.46
C CYS A 27 3.18 -8.58 11.82
N ALA A 28 2.37 -7.70 12.43
CA ALA A 28 2.19 -6.33 12.02
C ALA A 28 3.46 -5.57 12.37
N ASN A 29 3.82 -4.67 11.46
CA ASN A 29 5.12 -4.05 11.50
C ASN A 29 5.06 -2.61 12.02
N ASN A 30 3.95 -2.31 12.72
CA ASN A 30 3.71 -1.11 13.53
C ASN A 30 3.94 0.20 12.77
N ILE A 31 3.47 0.28 11.52
CA ILE A 31 3.47 1.56 10.82
C ILE A 31 2.70 2.61 11.61
N SER A 32 3.34 3.74 11.82
CA SER A 32 2.79 4.85 12.59
C SER A 32 3.13 6.16 11.92
N VAL A 33 2.11 7.01 11.78
CA VAL A 33 2.25 8.40 11.37
C VAL A 33 1.88 9.26 12.57
N SER A 34 2.73 10.22 12.91
CA SER A 34 2.53 11.09 14.07
C SER A 34 3.02 12.51 13.79
N ASN A 35 2.70 13.44 14.68
CA ASN A 35 3.13 14.84 14.59
C ASN A 35 2.83 15.48 13.22
N ALA A 36 1.73 15.07 12.59
CA ALA A 36 1.28 15.63 11.33
C ALA A 36 0.81 17.08 11.55
N ILE A 37 1.46 18.02 10.88
CA ILE A 37 1.17 19.45 10.96
C ILE A 37 1.12 20.06 9.56
N VAL A 38 0.24 21.06 9.41
CA VAL A 38 0.19 21.89 8.22
C VAL A 38 1.31 22.94 8.32
N GLY A 39 2.17 22.97 7.31
CA GLY A 39 3.29 23.88 7.17
C GLY A 39 2.93 25.17 6.44
N PRO A 40 3.93 25.88 5.89
CA PRO A 40 3.70 27.13 5.17
C PRO A 40 2.84 26.96 3.91
N GLN A 41 1.91 27.89 3.72
CA GLN A 41 1.18 28.08 2.48
C GLN A 41 1.93 29.04 1.55
N ASN A 42 1.95 28.74 0.25
CA ASN A 42 2.35 29.67 -0.79
C ASN A 42 1.20 29.81 -1.81
N SER A 43 0.49 30.95 -1.75
CA SER A 43 -0.62 31.30 -2.65
C SER A 43 -0.18 31.79 -4.02
N SER A 44 1.11 32.06 -4.24
CA SER A 44 1.62 32.39 -5.58
C SER A 44 1.79 31.15 -6.45
N THR A 45 2.03 29.99 -5.84
CA THR A 45 2.23 28.71 -6.54
C THR A 45 1.15 27.67 -6.21
N ASP A 46 0.15 28.06 -5.42
CA ASP A 46 -0.96 27.24 -4.95
C ASP A 46 -0.54 25.95 -4.21
N VAL A 47 0.48 26.04 -3.34
CA VAL A 47 1.00 24.88 -2.61
C VAL A 47 0.99 25.03 -1.09
N MET A 48 0.79 23.91 -0.41
CA MET A 48 0.83 23.79 1.05
C MET A 48 1.77 22.64 1.43
N VAL A 49 2.71 22.89 2.33
CA VAL A 49 3.63 21.83 2.81
C VAL A 49 2.97 21.06 3.95
N MET A 50 3.01 19.73 3.90
CA MET A 50 2.58 18.85 4.97
C MET A 50 3.77 18.18 5.61
N GLN A 51 3.96 18.39 6.91
CA GLN A 51 5.02 17.77 7.68
C GLN A 51 4.47 16.67 8.58
N PHE A 52 5.19 15.56 8.72
CA PHE A 52 4.86 14.47 9.66
C PHE A 52 6.09 13.64 10.03
N ASP A 53 5.93 12.82 11.06
CA ASP A 53 6.88 11.78 11.43
C ASP A 53 6.31 10.41 11.03
N ILE A 54 7.18 9.50 10.60
CA ILE A 54 6.79 8.14 10.22
C ILE A 54 7.77 7.10 10.75
N SER A 55 7.24 5.95 11.17
CA SER A 55 8.05 4.82 11.62
C SER A 55 7.38 3.47 11.39
N TRP A 56 8.18 2.41 11.26
CA TRP A 56 7.77 1.00 11.29
C TRP A 56 8.96 0.08 11.69
N SER A 57 8.69 -1.13 12.14
CA SER A 57 9.64 -1.91 12.98
C SER A 57 10.68 -2.75 12.22
N ASN A 58 10.32 -3.29 11.06
CA ASN A 58 11.11 -4.27 10.30
C ASN A 58 11.20 -3.81 8.84
N SER A 59 11.77 -2.62 8.63
CA SER A 59 12.13 -2.17 7.30
C SER A 59 13.28 -3.00 6.77
N TRP A 60 13.30 -3.21 5.46
CA TRP A 60 14.39 -3.90 4.79
C TRP A 60 14.52 -3.48 3.32
N ARG A 61 15.75 -3.50 2.84
CA ARG A 61 16.11 -3.30 1.43
C ARG A 61 17.34 -4.13 1.08
N ASP A 62 17.30 -4.81 -0.05
CA ASP A 62 18.46 -5.44 -0.68
C ASP A 62 18.60 -4.98 -2.14
N SER A 63 19.37 -5.73 -2.95
CA SER A 63 19.61 -5.39 -4.36
C SER A 63 18.39 -5.62 -5.26
N ASP A 64 17.45 -6.45 -4.84
CA ASP A 64 16.42 -7.02 -5.70
C ASP A 64 15.03 -6.51 -5.30
N ASN A 65 14.73 -6.48 -4.00
CA ASN A 65 13.46 -6.00 -3.47
C ASN A 65 13.62 -5.22 -2.15
N TYR A 66 12.53 -4.60 -1.71
CA TYR A 66 12.49 -3.80 -0.50
C TYR A 66 11.06 -3.56 -0.01
N ASP A 67 10.94 -3.13 1.24
CA ASP A 67 9.70 -2.59 1.76
C ASP A 67 9.63 -1.06 1.65
N ALA A 68 8.39 -0.56 1.68
CA ALA A 68 8.08 0.86 1.61
C ALA A 68 6.80 1.16 2.40
N ALA A 69 6.52 2.44 2.61
CA ALA A 69 5.23 2.93 3.05
C ALA A 69 4.57 3.70 1.92
N TRP A 70 3.36 3.31 1.49
CA TRP A 70 2.51 4.16 0.67
C TRP A 70 1.87 5.21 1.56
N VAL A 71 2.30 6.46 1.42
CA VAL A 71 1.82 7.61 2.20
C VAL A 71 0.97 8.51 1.32
N PHE A 72 -0.21 8.87 1.80
CA PHE A 72 -1.13 9.74 1.06
C PHE A 72 -1.86 10.72 1.98
N LEU A 73 -2.41 11.76 1.37
CA LEU A 73 -3.03 12.89 2.05
C LEU A 73 -4.53 12.95 1.76
N LYS A 74 -5.32 13.11 2.81
CA LYS A 74 -6.74 13.45 2.74
C LYS A 74 -6.94 14.85 3.28
N TYR A 75 -7.76 15.67 2.64
CA TYR A 75 -8.07 17.01 3.09
C TYR A 75 -9.58 17.25 3.15
N SER A 76 -10.01 18.17 4.01
CA SER A 76 -11.38 18.68 4.10
C SER A 76 -11.34 20.19 4.30
N THR A 77 -12.16 20.93 3.55
CA THR A 77 -12.27 22.40 3.63
C THR A 77 -13.56 22.87 4.31
N ASP A 78 -14.38 21.94 4.82
CA ASP A 78 -15.71 22.20 5.39
C ASP A 78 -15.84 21.69 6.83
N GLY A 79 -14.73 21.74 7.58
CA GLY A 79 -14.69 21.33 8.98
C GLY A 79 -14.71 19.82 9.20
N GLY A 80 -14.34 19.03 8.19
CA GLY A 80 -14.27 17.57 8.27
C GLY A 80 -15.55 16.85 7.83
N THR A 81 -16.46 17.55 7.15
CA THR A 81 -17.75 16.99 6.70
C THR A 81 -17.58 16.20 5.41
N THR A 82 -16.86 16.77 4.43
CA THR A 82 -16.49 16.11 3.18
C THR A 82 -14.98 16.03 3.06
N TRP A 83 -14.50 14.91 2.53
CA TRP A 83 -13.07 14.64 2.39
C TRP A 83 -12.70 14.38 0.94
N SER A 84 -11.50 14.76 0.57
CA SER A 84 -10.95 14.57 -0.77
C SER A 84 -9.48 14.15 -0.70
N HIS A 85 -9.01 13.51 -1.77
CA HIS A 85 -7.65 13.03 -1.87
C HIS A 85 -6.74 14.13 -2.43
N ALA A 86 -5.73 14.54 -1.67
CA ALA A 86 -4.83 15.61 -2.06
C ALA A 86 -3.87 15.16 -3.18
N THR A 87 -3.59 16.06 -4.12
CA THR A 87 -2.65 15.89 -5.23
C THR A 87 -1.28 16.47 -4.85
N LEU A 88 -0.24 15.65 -4.83
CA LEU A 88 1.12 16.14 -4.60
C LEU A 88 1.61 17.00 -5.78
N LYS A 89 2.51 17.96 -5.53
CA LYS A 89 2.92 18.94 -6.56
C LYS A 89 3.76 18.31 -7.67
N THR A 90 4.84 17.63 -7.29
CA THR A 90 5.83 17.10 -8.23
C THR A 90 5.92 15.58 -8.12
N SER A 91 5.86 14.89 -9.26
CA SER A 91 6.14 13.45 -9.35
C SER A 91 7.64 13.18 -9.54
N GLY A 92 8.10 11.98 -9.19
CA GLY A 92 9.47 11.53 -9.40
C GLY A 92 10.15 11.07 -8.11
N ALA A 93 11.44 10.78 -8.20
CA ALA A 93 12.27 10.40 -7.06
C ALA A 93 12.84 11.64 -6.38
N ASN A 94 12.67 11.72 -5.06
CA ASN A 94 13.08 12.81 -4.18
C ASN A 94 12.81 14.21 -4.78
N PRO A 95 11.54 14.57 -5.06
CA PRO A 95 11.22 15.88 -5.62
C PRO A 95 11.75 17.02 -4.74
N ALA A 96 12.21 18.11 -5.36
CA ALA A 96 12.86 19.22 -4.66
C ALA A 96 11.94 19.99 -3.69
N ASP A 97 10.63 19.88 -3.90
CA ASP A 97 9.57 20.40 -3.03
C ASP A 97 9.18 19.43 -1.90
N CYS A 98 9.86 18.30 -1.75
CA CYS A 98 9.70 17.39 -0.62
C CYS A 98 10.94 17.45 0.29
N ASN A 99 10.81 16.95 1.53
CA ASN A 99 11.92 16.82 2.47
C ASN A 99 11.91 15.42 3.10
N ILE A 100 13.05 14.74 3.11
CA ILE A 100 13.21 13.39 3.67
C ILE A 100 13.21 13.37 5.20
N GLY A 101 13.29 14.53 5.84
CA GLY A 101 13.33 14.67 7.29
C GLY A 101 14.68 14.32 7.91
N SER A 102 14.65 13.89 9.18
CA SER A 102 15.82 13.52 9.96
C SER A 102 15.62 12.16 10.64
N GLY A 103 16.61 11.29 10.57
CA GLY A 103 16.57 9.95 11.16
C GLY A 103 17.10 8.91 10.19
N THR A 104 16.35 7.82 10.02
CA THR A 104 16.65 6.84 8.97
C THR A 104 16.53 7.48 7.60
N VAL A 105 17.59 7.44 6.80
CA VAL A 105 17.59 8.03 5.46
C VAL A 105 16.61 7.26 4.56
N ILE A 106 15.69 8.00 3.94
CA ILE A 106 14.66 7.49 3.03
C ILE A 106 14.78 8.11 1.64
N ASP A 107 14.26 7.39 0.65
CA ASP A 107 13.83 7.94 -0.63
C ASP A 107 12.32 8.18 -0.61
N ILE A 108 11.88 9.27 -1.23
CA ILE A 108 10.47 9.60 -1.48
C ILE A 108 10.22 9.43 -2.98
N ILE A 109 9.36 8.49 -3.36
CA ILE A 109 9.00 8.23 -4.75
C ILE A 109 7.54 8.61 -4.97
N VAL A 110 7.30 9.70 -5.69
CA VAL A 110 5.94 10.17 -6.03
C VAL A 110 5.56 9.65 -7.42
N PRO A 111 4.55 8.77 -7.56
CA PRO A 111 4.10 8.30 -8.88
C PRO A 111 3.57 9.45 -9.75
N THR A 112 3.43 9.19 -11.04
CA THR A 112 2.95 10.19 -12.02
C THR A 112 1.51 10.66 -11.79
N ASP A 113 0.69 9.86 -11.09
CA ASP A 113 -0.67 10.25 -10.68
C ASP A 113 -0.69 11.25 -9.52
N LYS A 114 0.45 11.40 -8.81
CA LYS A 114 0.66 12.30 -7.69
C LYS A 114 -0.31 12.10 -6.53
N LYS A 115 -0.92 10.93 -6.38
CA LYS A 115 -1.89 10.64 -5.29
C LYS A 115 -1.25 10.12 -4.01
N GLY A 116 0.06 10.19 -3.91
CA GLY A 116 0.79 9.80 -2.71
C GLY A 116 2.26 9.59 -3.03
N ALA A 117 2.98 9.07 -2.07
CA ALA A 117 4.40 8.79 -2.20
C ALA A 117 4.73 7.45 -1.56
N PHE A 118 5.63 6.69 -2.19
CA PHE A 118 6.32 5.59 -1.53
C PHE A 118 7.51 6.14 -0.76
N LEU A 119 7.56 5.90 0.55
CA LEU A 119 8.71 6.18 1.40
C LEU A 119 9.43 4.87 1.67
N GLN A 120 10.70 4.78 1.30
CA GLN A 120 11.49 3.55 1.42
C GLN A 120 12.88 3.86 1.96
N ARG A 121 13.53 2.90 2.63
CA ARG A 121 14.92 3.07 3.07
C ARG A 121 15.82 3.37 1.87
N ALA A 122 16.70 4.37 1.99
CA ALA A 122 17.53 4.82 0.86
C ALA A 122 18.68 3.85 0.49
N ALA A 123 19.10 3.00 1.42
CA ALA A 123 20.22 2.06 1.24
C ALA A 123 19.87 0.66 1.73
N ASN A 124 20.62 -0.34 1.24
CA ASN A 124 20.47 -1.73 1.68
C ASN A 124 20.67 -1.83 3.19
N GLY A 125 19.84 -2.63 3.84
CA GLY A 125 19.87 -2.81 5.28
C GLY A 125 18.53 -3.25 5.82
N THR A 126 18.50 -3.53 7.12
CA THR A 126 17.31 -4.02 7.83
C THR A 126 17.15 -3.31 9.18
N GLY A 127 15.96 -3.43 9.76
CA GLY A 127 15.64 -2.95 11.10
C GLY A 127 14.61 -1.84 11.09
N ALA A 128 14.40 -1.23 12.26
CA ALA A 128 13.42 -0.16 12.40
C ALA A 128 13.73 1.00 11.47
N LEU A 129 12.67 1.53 10.86
CA LEU A 129 12.71 2.79 10.16
C LEU A 129 11.97 3.82 10.99
N SER A 130 12.62 4.94 11.24
CA SER A 130 12.04 6.09 11.92
C SER A 130 12.68 7.34 11.36
N THR A 131 11.86 8.22 10.81
CA THR A 131 12.29 9.54 10.34
C THR A 131 11.25 10.57 10.75
N THR A 132 11.73 11.74 11.17
CA THR A 132 10.90 12.85 11.66
C THR A 132 10.97 14.02 10.69
N SER A 133 9.95 14.88 10.72
CA SER A 133 9.89 16.08 9.87
C SER A 133 9.98 15.79 8.37
N VAL A 134 9.43 14.66 7.91
CA VAL A 134 9.22 14.40 6.49
C VAL A 134 8.23 15.42 5.94
N GLN A 135 8.47 15.94 4.75
CA GLN A 135 7.58 16.91 4.10
C GLN A 135 7.15 16.44 2.72
N LEU A 136 5.84 16.47 2.48
CA LEU A 136 5.22 16.33 1.17
C LEU A 136 4.48 17.63 0.83
N THR A 137 4.54 18.05 -0.43
CA THR A 137 3.89 19.30 -0.87
C THR A 137 2.60 19.02 -1.62
N TRP A 138 1.49 19.51 -1.06
CA TRP A 138 0.15 19.46 -1.64
C TRP A 138 -0.06 20.61 -2.63
N ASP A 139 -0.49 20.30 -3.85
CA ASP A 139 -0.90 21.25 -4.89
C ASP A 139 -2.40 21.57 -4.77
N TYR A 140 -2.78 22.33 -3.75
CA TYR A 140 -4.19 22.64 -3.50
C TYR A 140 -4.84 23.40 -4.65
N GLY A 141 -4.07 24.10 -5.51
CA GLY A 141 -4.60 24.76 -6.69
C GLY A 141 -5.18 23.81 -7.74
N THR A 142 -4.71 22.56 -7.77
CA THR A 142 -5.28 21.51 -8.63
C THR A 142 -6.57 20.94 -8.04
N ASP A 143 -6.67 20.88 -6.70
CA ASP A 143 -7.78 20.21 -6.03
C ASP A 143 -8.93 21.15 -5.64
N ILE A 144 -8.63 22.41 -5.33
CA ILE A 144 -9.62 23.44 -4.97
C ILE A 144 -9.72 24.45 -6.11
N THR A 145 -10.78 24.32 -6.91
CA THR A 145 -11.02 25.17 -8.09
C THR A 145 -11.80 26.45 -7.78
N ALA A 146 -12.31 26.58 -6.55
CA ALA A 146 -13.04 27.76 -6.10
C ALA A 146 -12.13 28.99 -6.04
N SER A 147 -12.68 30.18 -6.25
CA SER A 147 -11.94 31.43 -6.09
C SER A 147 -11.46 31.67 -4.65
N THR A 148 -12.04 30.96 -3.68
CA THR A 148 -11.67 30.96 -2.26
C THR A 148 -10.52 30.01 -1.92
N LYS A 149 -9.89 29.35 -2.91
CA LYS A 149 -8.88 28.30 -2.72
C LYS A 149 -7.82 28.60 -1.66
N ASP A 150 -7.33 29.84 -1.60
CA ASP A 150 -6.28 30.21 -0.66
C ASP A 150 -6.80 30.19 0.78
N THR A 151 -8.02 30.70 1.00
CA THR A 151 -8.66 30.69 2.33
C THR A 151 -9.10 29.28 2.70
N ASP A 152 -9.64 28.53 1.74
CA ASP A 152 -10.09 27.15 1.96
C ASP A 152 -8.91 26.23 2.30
N ALA A 153 -7.78 26.36 1.59
CA ALA A 153 -6.56 25.62 1.88
C ALA A 153 -5.97 26.00 3.25
N ALA A 154 -6.00 27.29 3.63
CA ALA A 154 -5.52 27.75 4.94
C ALA A 154 -6.34 27.20 6.11
N LEU A 155 -7.62 26.90 5.88
CA LEU A 155 -8.55 26.33 6.88
C LEU A 155 -8.68 24.81 6.76
N ALA A 156 -7.98 24.18 5.82
CA ALA A 156 -8.14 22.76 5.54
C ALA A 156 -7.67 21.90 6.72
N ILE A 157 -8.48 20.90 7.06
CA ILE A 157 -8.07 19.80 7.93
C ILE A 157 -7.41 18.75 7.07
N ILE A 158 -6.18 18.36 7.41
CA ILE A 158 -5.41 17.38 6.64
C ILE A 158 -5.12 16.15 7.49
N LYS A 159 -5.26 14.97 6.89
CA LYS A 159 -4.91 13.67 7.46
C LYS A 159 -3.84 13.02 6.59
N VAL A 160 -2.76 12.58 7.23
CA VAL A 160 -1.72 11.77 6.60
C VAL A 160 -2.00 10.32 6.95
N MET A 161 -2.07 9.47 5.92
CA MET A 161 -2.31 8.03 6.07
C MET A 161 -1.16 7.25 5.44
N ALA A 162 -0.85 6.09 6.00
CA ALA A 162 0.20 5.23 5.49
C ALA A 162 -0.16 3.75 5.55
N ILE A 163 0.27 2.99 4.53
CA ILE A 163 0.12 1.54 4.43
C ILE A 163 1.48 0.94 4.07
N GLU A 164 1.88 -0.15 4.73
CA GLU A 164 3.12 -0.84 4.39
C GLU A 164 2.98 -1.64 3.10
N MET A 165 3.97 -1.50 2.24
CA MET A 165 4.04 -2.09 0.91
C MET A 165 5.37 -2.82 0.74
N VAL A 166 5.41 -3.74 -0.22
CA VAL A 166 6.63 -4.38 -0.72
C VAL A 166 6.73 -4.10 -2.20
N TYR A 167 7.90 -3.67 -2.66
CA TYR A 167 8.22 -3.58 -4.07
C TYR A 167 8.59 -4.96 -4.60
N ILE A 168 7.84 -5.42 -5.59
CA ILE A 168 8.10 -6.64 -6.34
C ILE A 168 8.79 -6.23 -7.65
N PRO A 169 10.07 -6.62 -7.87
CA PRO A 169 10.78 -6.27 -9.09
C PRO A 169 10.19 -7.01 -10.29
N THR A 170 10.52 -6.53 -11.48
CA THR A 170 10.19 -7.24 -12.71
C THR A 170 10.85 -8.60 -12.73
N GLY A 171 10.09 -9.65 -13.06
CA GLY A 171 10.62 -11.01 -13.03
C GLY A 171 9.71 -12.03 -13.69
N SER A 172 10.31 -13.04 -14.32
CA SER A 172 9.56 -14.18 -14.82
C SER A 172 9.10 -15.08 -13.68
N PHE A 173 7.91 -15.63 -13.80
CA PHE A 173 7.37 -16.63 -12.87
C PHE A 173 6.60 -17.69 -13.64
N SER A 174 6.28 -18.80 -12.99
CA SER A 174 5.51 -19.88 -13.62
C SER A 174 4.16 -20.05 -12.94
N VAL A 175 3.15 -20.40 -13.74
CA VAL A 175 1.80 -20.72 -13.31
C VAL A 175 1.50 -22.18 -13.63
N GLY A 176 0.66 -22.79 -12.79
CA GLY A 176 0.38 -24.22 -12.81
C GLY A 176 1.04 -24.95 -11.64
N SER A 177 0.47 -26.10 -11.29
CA SER A 177 0.96 -26.98 -10.22
C SER A 177 1.93 -28.05 -10.72
N GLY A 178 1.86 -28.38 -12.02
CA GLY A 178 2.47 -29.60 -12.57
C GLY A 178 1.79 -30.90 -12.12
N GLY A 179 0.69 -30.79 -11.37
CA GLY A 179 -0.09 -31.90 -10.84
C GLY A 179 -1.22 -32.32 -11.78
N SER A 180 -2.24 -32.95 -11.20
CA SER A 180 -3.42 -33.47 -11.90
C SER A 180 -4.71 -32.77 -11.47
N GLU A 181 -4.62 -31.57 -10.89
CA GLU A 181 -5.76 -30.81 -10.44
C GLU A 181 -6.63 -30.37 -11.63
N THR A 182 -7.94 -30.34 -11.40
CA THR A 182 -8.88 -29.82 -12.39
C THR A 182 -8.57 -28.36 -12.71
N SER A 183 -8.55 -28.01 -13.99
CA SER A 183 -8.34 -26.63 -14.47
C SER A 183 -6.99 -26.00 -14.11
N ALA A 184 -5.97 -26.80 -13.80
CA ALA A 184 -4.60 -26.30 -13.65
C ALA A 184 -4.11 -25.63 -14.95
N PHE A 185 -3.38 -24.53 -14.80
CA PHE A 185 -2.64 -23.93 -15.92
C PHE A 185 -1.48 -24.83 -16.34
N TYR A 186 -1.28 -24.98 -17.65
CA TYR A 186 -0.16 -25.73 -18.19
C TYR A 186 0.25 -25.22 -19.58
N THR A 187 1.43 -25.64 -20.04
CA THR A 187 1.91 -25.44 -21.40
C THR A 187 1.42 -26.61 -22.27
N TYR A 188 0.53 -26.33 -23.22
CA TYR A 188 -0.02 -27.36 -24.12
C TYR A 188 1.11 -28.03 -24.95
N PRO A 189 1.05 -29.36 -25.21
CA PRO A 189 -0.02 -30.32 -24.90
C PRO A 189 0.07 -30.99 -23.52
N THR A 190 1.19 -30.83 -22.82
CA THR A 190 1.50 -31.65 -21.65
C THR A 190 0.89 -31.03 -20.39
N THR A 191 -0.17 -31.63 -19.86
CA THR A 191 -0.96 -31.10 -18.72
C THR A 191 -0.18 -30.91 -17.43
N THR A 192 0.99 -31.55 -17.29
CA THR A 192 1.88 -31.44 -16.13
C THR A 192 3.04 -30.47 -16.33
N THR A 193 3.18 -29.86 -17.52
CA THR A 193 4.23 -28.85 -17.78
C THR A 193 3.70 -27.47 -17.37
N ILE A 194 4.32 -26.83 -16.38
CA ILE A 194 3.97 -25.47 -15.96
C ILE A 194 4.18 -24.46 -17.11
N TYR A 195 3.44 -23.35 -17.08
CA TYR A 195 3.57 -22.28 -18.06
C TYR A 195 4.36 -21.10 -17.48
N THR A 196 5.41 -20.65 -18.17
CA THR A 196 6.23 -19.53 -17.72
C THR A 196 5.75 -18.21 -18.32
N ILE A 197 5.41 -17.26 -17.46
CA ILE A 197 5.14 -15.87 -17.84
C ILE A 197 6.46 -15.12 -17.80
N GLY A 198 6.99 -14.82 -18.99
CA GLY A 198 8.29 -14.16 -19.18
C GLY A 198 8.22 -12.70 -19.64
N SER A 199 7.03 -12.13 -19.82
CA SER A 199 6.84 -10.73 -20.19
C SER A 199 5.40 -10.25 -19.93
N GLU A 200 5.15 -8.95 -20.07
CA GLU A 200 3.78 -8.40 -20.16
C GLU A 200 3.16 -8.51 -21.57
N GLY A 201 3.81 -9.20 -22.52
CA GLY A 201 3.24 -9.46 -23.85
C GLY A 201 1.93 -10.26 -23.79
N ALA A 202 1.13 -10.20 -24.85
CA ALA A 202 -0.11 -10.98 -24.92
C ALA A 202 0.18 -12.49 -24.79
N ILE A 203 -0.60 -13.21 -24.00
CA ILE A 203 -0.48 -14.66 -23.82
C ILE A 203 -1.57 -15.34 -24.65
N THR A 204 -1.17 -16.16 -25.62
CA THR A 204 -2.10 -17.01 -26.36
C THR A 204 -2.63 -18.12 -25.45
N VAL A 205 -3.95 -18.22 -25.35
CA VAL A 205 -4.64 -19.34 -24.70
C VAL A 205 -5.19 -20.25 -25.78
N GLY A 206 -4.80 -21.52 -25.79
CA GLY A 206 -5.30 -22.47 -26.80
C GLY A 206 -4.55 -23.80 -26.85
N THR A 207 -4.98 -24.66 -27.77
CA THR A 207 -4.48 -26.05 -27.91
C THR A 207 -3.40 -26.20 -28.99
N GLU A 208 -2.56 -25.18 -29.18
CA GLU A 208 -1.34 -25.27 -30.00
C GLU A 208 -0.13 -25.46 -29.10
N ASN A 209 0.87 -26.22 -29.56
CA ASN A 209 2.05 -26.55 -28.76
C ASN A 209 2.79 -25.28 -28.30
N GLY A 210 2.98 -25.16 -26.99
CA GLY A 210 3.63 -24.00 -26.35
C GLY A 210 2.67 -22.93 -25.82
N ASN A 211 1.37 -23.00 -26.12
CA ASN A 211 0.39 -22.04 -25.59
C ASN A 211 0.03 -22.34 -24.13
N LEU A 212 -0.42 -21.32 -23.41
CA LEU A 212 -1.08 -21.49 -22.11
C LEU A 212 -2.42 -22.21 -22.35
N TYR A 213 -2.74 -23.20 -21.51
CA TYR A 213 -4.06 -23.81 -21.54
C TYR A 213 -4.50 -24.31 -20.16
N TYR A 214 -5.80 -24.60 -20.06
CA TYR A 214 -6.46 -25.22 -18.91
C TYR A 214 -7.66 -26.00 -19.44
N ALA A 215 -7.64 -27.34 -19.30
CA ALA A 215 -8.49 -28.21 -20.12
C ALA A 215 -9.96 -28.31 -19.69
N SER A 216 -10.31 -27.76 -18.53
CA SER A 216 -11.64 -27.85 -17.93
C SER A 216 -12.23 -26.47 -17.71
N THR A 217 -13.54 -26.34 -17.91
CA THR A 217 -14.34 -25.16 -17.52
C THR A 217 -14.94 -25.31 -16.12
N THR A 218 -14.91 -26.53 -15.55
CA THR A 218 -15.31 -26.78 -14.16
C THR A 218 -14.33 -26.08 -13.22
N TYR A 219 -14.78 -25.02 -12.53
CA TYR A 219 -13.93 -24.13 -11.73
C TYR A 219 -12.75 -23.53 -12.55
N GLY A 220 -12.89 -23.45 -13.87
CA GLY A 220 -11.88 -22.95 -14.80
C GLY A 220 -12.33 -21.67 -15.50
N GLY A 221 -11.48 -21.16 -16.39
CA GLY A 221 -11.82 -20.03 -17.25
C GLY A 221 -12.68 -20.43 -18.44
N ASP A 222 -12.88 -19.49 -19.36
CA ASP A 222 -13.66 -19.65 -20.59
C ASP A 222 -12.88 -20.34 -21.74
N GLN A 223 -11.60 -20.63 -21.51
CA GLN A 223 -10.66 -21.18 -22.51
C GLN A 223 -10.48 -20.26 -23.72
N THR A 224 -10.81 -18.99 -23.57
CA THR A 224 -10.61 -17.97 -24.60
C THR A 224 -9.31 -17.21 -24.37
N GLY A 225 -8.79 -16.68 -25.45
CA GLY A 225 -7.58 -15.87 -25.45
C GLY A 225 -7.56 -14.92 -26.65
N PRO A 226 -6.51 -14.10 -26.75
CA PRO A 226 -5.37 -14.04 -25.83
C PRO A 226 -5.71 -13.30 -24.53
N ILE A 227 -4.93 -13.54 -23.47
CA ILE A 227 -4.83 -12.58 -22.37
C ILE A 227 -4.10 -11.35 -22.94
N PRO A 228 -4.74 -10.16 -23.01
CA PRO A 228 -4.16 -9.01 -23.69
C PRO A 228 -2.89 -8.47 -23.02
N ALA A 229 -2.04 -7.78 -23.79
CA ALA A 229 -0.80 -7.19 -23.26
C ALA A 229 -1.05 -6.11 -22.18
N ASN A 230 -2.16 -5.39 -22.25
CA ASN A 230 -2.56 -4.38 -21.27
C ASN A 230 -3.20 -4.95 -20.00
N PHE A 231 -3.46 -6.26 -19.94
CA PHE A 231 -3.87 -6.91 -18.70
C PHE A 231 -2.63 -7.15 -17.83
N PRO A 232 -2.61 -6.71 -16.56
CA PRO A 232 -1.46 -6.90 -15.68
C PRO A 232 -1.32 -8.37 -15.32
N LYS A 233 -0.20 -8.98 -15.72
CA LYS A 233 0.06 -10.41 -15.46
C LYS A 233 0.95 -10.61 -14.23
N GLY A 234 1.65 -9.57 -13.77
CA GLY A 234 2.56 -9.63 -12.63
C GLY A 234 4.02 -9.86 -13.02
N TYR A 235 4.36 -9.68 -14.31
CA TYR A 235 5.74 -9.68 -14.78
C TYR A 235 6.40 -8.32 -14.55
N SER A 236 5.72 -7.22 -14.90
CA SER A 236 6.21 -5.88 -14.63
C SER A 236 6.30 -5.61 -13.13
N ALA A 237 7.20 -4.72 -12.72
CA ALA A 237 7.34 -4.38 -11.31
C ALA A 237 6.08 -3.71 -10.74
N PHE A 238 5.76 -3.99 -9.48
CA PHE A 238 4.60 -3.41 -8.78
C PHE A 238 4.82 -3.38 -7.27
N TYR A 239 3.95 -2.65 -6.56
CA TYR A 239 3.88 -2.72 -5.10
C TYR A 239 2.67 -3.55 -4.68
N ILE A 240 2.84 -4.35 -3.64
CA ILE A 240 1.76 -5.08 -2.97
C ILE A 240 1.76 -4.72 -1.48
N MET A 241 0.60 -4.73 -0.84
CA MET A 241 0.52 -4.54 0.61
C MET A 241 1.34 -5.61 1.33
N LYS A 242 2.20 -5.19 2.25
CA LYS A 242 3.04 -6.09 3.06
C LYS A 242 2.19 -6.91 4.03
N TYR A 243 1.09 -6.32 4.49
CA TYR A 243 0.08 -6.90 5.36
C TYR A 243 -1.30 -6.37 4.97
N GLU A 244 -2.36 -7.06 5.36
CA GLU A 244 -3.70 -6.50 5.27
C GLU A 244 -3.81 -5.20 6.08
N ALA A 245 -4.66 -4.28 5.61
CA ALA A 245 -4.93 -3.05 6.36
C ALA A 245 -5.54 -3.39 7.74
N SER A 246 -5.03 -2.74 8.78
CA SER A 246 -5.61 -2.88 10.12
C SER A 246 -7.02 -2.29 10.16
N GLN A 247 -7.84 -2.80 11.09
CA GLN A 247 -9.19 -2.25 11.33
C GLN A 247 -9.15 -0.76 11.69
N GLY A 248 -8.08 -0.29 12.35
CA GLY A 248 -7.85 1.13 12.63
C GLY A 248 -7.63 1.95 11.35
N GLN A 249 -6.72 1.51 10.48
CA GLN A 249 -6.49 2.16 9.18
C GLN A 249 -7.76 2.17 8.32
N TYR A 250 -8.50 1.06 8.29
CA TYR A 250 -9.75 0.97 7.53
C TYR A 250 -10.81 1.93 8.07
N ARG A 251 -11.03 1.97 9.39
CA ARG A 251 -11.93 2.94 10.05
C ARG A 251 -11.52 4.39 9.73
N ASP A 252 -10.24 4.70 9.83
CA ASP A 252 -9.74 6.05 9.60
C ASP A 252 -9.94 6.47 8.14
N PHE A 253 -9.70 5.57 7.19
CA PHE A 253 -10.01 5.79 5.78
C PHE A 253 -11.51 6.01 5.55
N LEU A 254 -12.38 5.16 6.09
CA LEU A 254 -13.83 5.29 5.93
C LEU A 254 -14.40 6.60 6.51
N ASN A 255 -13.81 7.12 7.58
CA ASN A 255 -14.17 8.43 8.14
C ASN A 255 -13.62 9.62 7.33
N THR A 256 -12.97 9.36 6.19
CA THR A 256 -12.42 10.37 5.27
C THR A 256 -12.80 10.11 3.80
N LEU A 257 -14.01 9.59 3.60
CA LEU A 257 -14.62 9.41 2.28
C LEU A 257 -15.37 10.66 1.81
#